data_AF-A0A4U0RTZ6-F1
#
_entry.id   AF-A0A4U0RTZ6-F1
#
_cell.length_a   1.000
_cell.length_b   1.000
_cell.length_c   1.000
_cell.angle_alpha   90.00
_cell.angle_beta   90.00
_cell.angle_gamma   90.00
#
_symmetry.space_group_name_H-M   'P 1'
#
loop_
_entity.id
_entity.type
_entity.pdbx_description
1 polymer ?
#
loop_
_entity_poly.entity_id
_entity_poly.type
_entity_poly.pdbx_seq_one_letter_code
_entity_poly.pdbx_strand_id
1 'polypeptide(L)'
;HRRSHRAAELAVERARYEADRAERAFGQVEPENRLVARSLFAKLLAHHEHSAGEHAALQEWIEAVTADDLPALHGFVHDLEKDRQAVQCGLDLPYSNGATEGINNKTKLLKRQTYGRAGFALLRQRILLN
;
A
#
# COMPACT_ATOMS: atom_id res chain seq x y z
N HIS A 1 -5.95 23.12 -29.37
CA HIS A 1 -7.18 23.03 -28.55
C HIS A 1 -7.86 21.65 -28.57
N ARG A 2 -8.15 21.04 -29.73
CA ARG A 2 -8.89 19.75 -29.80
C ARG A 2 -8.11 18.52 -29.28
N ARG A 3 -6.77 18.52 -29.39
CA ARG A 3 -5.89 17.45 -28.87
C ARG A 3 -5.72 17.47 -27.33
N SER A 4 -5.68 18.66 -26.70
CA SER A 4 -5.57 18.76 -25.24
C SER A 4 -6.87 18.35 -24.54
N HIS A 5 -8.02 18.63 -25.16
CA HIS A 5 -9.32 18.16 -24.69
C HIS A 5 -9.39 16.63 -24.65
N ARG A 6 -8.97 15.97 -25.74
CA ARG A 6 -8.98 14.50 -25.82
C ARG A 6 -7.97 13.83 -24.88
N ALA A 7 -6.82 14.47 -24.64
CA ALA A 7 -5.86 13.99 -23.65
C ALA A 7 -6.41 14.08 -22.21
N ALA A 8 -7.14 15.16 -21.90
CA ALA A 8 -7.81 15.32 -20.61
C ALA A 8 -8.95 14.29 -20.43
N GLU A 9 -9.77 14.06 -21.45
CA GLU A 9 -10.81 13.02 -21.44
C GLU A 9 -10.22 11.64 -21.16
N LEU A 10 -9.15 11.27 -21.87
CA LEU A 10 -8.46 9.99 -21.67
C LEU A 10 -7.83 9.89 -20.28
N ALA A 11 -7.30 10.98 -19.72
CA ALA A 11 -6.75 10.99 -18.37
C ALA A 11 -7.85 10.75 -17.31
N VAL A 12 -9.01 11.38 -17.48
CA VAL A 12 -10.17 11.17 -16.60
C VAL A 12 -10.67 9.73 -16.69
N GLU A 13 -10.78 9.19 -17.90
CA GLU A 13 -11.24 7.81 -18.10
C GLU A 13 -10.25 6.79 -17.53
N ARG A 14 -8.95 7.04 -17.68
CA ARG A 14 -7.90 6.24 -17.05
C ARG A 14 -7.96 6.29 -15.53
N ALA A 15 -8.14 7.48 -14.95
CA ALA A 15 -8.27 7.63 -13.51
C ALA A 15 -9.49 6.87 -12.96
N ARG A 16 -10.63 6.91 -13.67
CA ARG A 16 -11.82 6.12 -13.33
C ARG A 16 -11.53 4.63 -13.38
N TYR A 17 -10.91 4.16 -14.45
CA TYR A 17 -10.54 2.74 -14.58
C TYR A 17 -9.60 2.28 -13.46
N GLU A 18 -8.60 3.11 -13.12
CA GLU A 18 -7.67 2.81 -12.03
C GLU A 18 -8.38 2.80 -10.67
N ALA A 19 -9.33 3.70 -10.43
CA ALA A 19 -10.18 3.71 -9.24
C ALA A 19 -11.04 2.44 -9.14
N ASP A 20 -11.78 2.08 -10.20
CA ASP A 20 -12.61 0.88 -10.24
C ASP A 20 -11.78 -0.40 -10.03
N ARG A 21 -10.56 -0.42 -10.58
CA ARG A 21 -9.62 -1.52 -10.40
C ARG A 21 -9.16 -1.60 -8.94
N ALA A 22 -8.84 -0.47 -8.32
CA ALA A 22 -8.45 -0.41 -6.91
C ALA A 22 -9.59 -0.87 -6.01
N GLU A 23 -10.84 -0.45 -6.28
CA GLU A 23 -12.01 -0.86 -5.50
C GLU A 23 -12.26 -2.37 -5.59
N ARG A 24 -12.19 -2.95 -6.79
CA ARG A 24 -12.27 -4.41 -6.96
C ARG A 24 -11.16 -5.13 -6.20
N ALA A 25 -9.93 -4.65 -6.30
CA ALA A 25 -8.80 -5.25 -5.59
C ALA A 25 -9.01 -5.18 -4.07
N PHE A 26 -9.43 -4.02 -3.55
CA PHE A 26 -9.76 -3.84 -2.14
C PHE A 26 -10.86 -4.82 -1.71
N GLY A 27 -11.93 -4.98 -2.51
CA GLY A 27 -13.02 -5.93 -2.26
C GLY A 27 -12.60 -7.42 -2.22
N GLN A 28 -11.42 -7.78 -2.72
CA GLN A 28 -10.86 -9.14 -2.62
C GLN A 28 -9.97 -9.35 -1.39
N VAL A 29 -9.53 -8.27 -0.73
CA VAL A 29 -8.74 -8.35 0.51
C VAL A 29 -9.62 -8.83 1.65
N GLU A 30 -9.04 -9.58 2.59
CA GLU A 30 -9.72 -10.10 3.77
C GLU A 30 -10.41 -8.98 4.57
N PRO A 31 -11.62 -9.21 5.11
CA PRO A 31 -12.39 -8.16 5.80
C PRO A 31 -11.63 -7.44 6.92
N GLU A 32 -10.81 -8.18 7.66
CA GLU A 32 -10.01 -7.69 8.78
C GLU A 32 -8.92 -6.71 8.31
N ASN A 33 -8.18 -7.10 7.26
CA ASN A 33 -7.16 -6.25 6.63
C ASN A 33 -7.78 -4.98 6.02
N ARG A 34 -8.97 -5.09 5.44
CA ARG A 34 -9.73 -3.93 4.96
C ARG A 34 -10.12 -2.99 6.09
N LEU A 35 -10.50 -3.53 7.25
CA LEU A 35 -10.90 -2.75 8.42
C LEU A 35 -9.72 -1.96 8.99
N VAL A 36 -8.54 -2.59 9.11
CA VAL A 36 -7.29 -1.90 9.46
C VAL A 36 -7.04 -0.76 8.49
N ALA A 37 -7.00 -1.04 7.19
CA ALA A 37 -6.67 -0.04 6.17
C ALA A 37 -7.65 1.15 6.19
N ARG A 38 -8.96 0.91 6.30
CA ARG A 38 -9.96 1.99 6.32
C ARG A 38 -9.88 2.82 7.60
N SER A 39 -9.81 2.16 8.75
CA SER A 39 -9.86 2.84 10.05
C SER A 39 -8.60 3.67 10.31
N LEU A 40 -7.42 3.09 10.05
CA LEU A 40 -6.14 3.78 10.19
C LEU A 40 -6.02 4.93 9.19
N PHE A 41 -6.31 4.68 7.90
CA PHE A 41 -6.17 5.71 6.88
C PHE A 41 -7.14 6.87 7.09
N ALA A 42 -8.38 6.60 7.51
CA ALA A 42 -9.33 7.65 7.87
C ALA A 42 -8.81 8.52 9.02
N LYS A 43 -8.20 7.91 10.04
CA LYS A 43 -7.60 8.64 11.16
C LYS A 43 -6.40 9.48 10.70
N LEU A 44 -5.48 8.92 9.91
CA LEU A 44 -4.32 9.67 9.41
C LEU A 44 -4.73 10.83 8.50
N LEU A 45 -5.68 10.63 7.57
CA LEU A 45 -6.19 11.69 6.70
C LEU A 45 -6.79 12.87 7.48
N ALA A 46 -7.47 12.59 8.59
CA ALA A 46 -8.05 13.63 9.43
C ALA A 46 -7.01 14.52 10.10
N HIS A 47 -5.74 14.10 10.15
CA HIS A 47 -4.64 14.81 10.81
C HIS A 47 -3.42 15.07 9.88
N HIS A 48 -3.57 14.90 8.56
CA HIS A 48 -2.46 14.94 7.58
C HIS A 48 -1.78 16.32 7.40
N GLU A 49 -2.31 17.38 8.02
CA GLU A 49 -1.80 18.74 7.81
C GLU A 49 -0.35 18.93 8.33
N HIS A 50 0.07 18.14 9.33
CA HIS A 50 1.40 18.20 9.91
C HIS A 50 1.87 16.82 10.42
N SER A 51 3.16 16.49 10.28
CA SER A 51 3.74 15.20 10.75
C SER A 51 3.53 14.95 12.25
N ALA A 52 3.54 16.02 13.07
CA ALA A 52 3.19 15.92 14.48
C ALA A 52 1.72 15.49 14.71
N GLY A 53 0.83 15.86 13.81
CA GLY A 53 -0.58 15.44 13.79
C GLY A 53 -0.75 13.99 13.38
N GLU A 54 0.02 13.51 12.42
CA GLU A 54 0.00 12.11 11.97
C GLU A 54 0.49 11.14 13.07
N HIS A 55 1.49 11.55 13.85
CA HIS A 55 1.97 10.77 15.00
C HIS A 55 0.92 10.65 16.10
N ALA A 56 0.26 11.75 16.43
CA ALA A 56 -0.83 11.75 17.41
C ALA A 56 -2.02 10.92 16.91
N ALA A 57 -2.38 11.05 15.65
CA ALA A 57 -3.46 10.27 15.03
C ALA A 57 -3.18 8.77 15.05
N LEU A 58 -1.95 8.36 14.75
CA LEU A 58 -1.54 6.96 14.84
C LEU A 58 -1.65 6.45 16.28
N GLN A 59 -1.20 7.23 17.27
CA GLN A 59 -1.27 6.86 18.68
C GLN A 59 -2.72 6.71 19.15
N GLU A 60 -3.58 7.69 18.84
CA GLU A 60 -5.00 7.65 19.17
C GLU A 60 -5.72 6.46 18.52
N TRP A 61 -5.35 6.10 17.30
CA TRP A 61 -5.91 4.93 16.63
C TRP A 61 -5.52 3.62 17.34
N ILE A 62 -4.26 3.50 17.76
CA ILE A 62 -3.77 2.34 18.51
C ILE A 62 -4.49 2.19 19.83
N GLU A 63 -4.66 3.29 20.56
CA GLU A 63 -5.39 3.31 21.82
C GLU A 63 -6.85 2.91 21.63
N ALA A 64 -7.51 3.43 20.59
CA ALA A 64 -8.89 3.07 20.26
C ALA A 64 -9.04 1.58 19.93
N VAL A 65 -8.16 1.02 19.11
CA VAL A 65 -8.18 -0.41 18.76
C VAL A 65 -7.87 -1.29 19.97
N THR A 66 -6.96 -0.87 20.83
CA THR A 66 -6.59 -1.62 22.05
C THR A 66 -7.73 -1.62 23.08
N ALA A 67 -8.50 -0.53 23.15
CA ALA A 67 -9.65 -0.42 24.05
C ALA A 67 -10.91 -1.14 23.53
N ASP A 68 -11.00 -1.39 22.23
CA ASP A 68 -12.13 -2.08 21.58
C ASP A 68 -11.92 -3.60 21.53
N ASP A 69 -13.01 -4.37 21.49
CA ASP A 69 -12.99 -5.82 21.35
C ASP A 69 -12.90 -6.21 19.87
N LEU A 70 -11.76 -5.87 19.24
CA LEU A 70 -11.43 -6.18 17.86
C LEU A 70 -10.21 -7.12 17.79
N PRO A 71 -10.36 -8.42 18.12
CA PRO A 71 -9.24 -9.37 18.18
C PRO A 71 -8.41 -9.44 16.89
N ALA A 72 -9.08 -9.28 15.75
CA ALA A 72 -8.44 -9.25 14.42
C ALA A 72 -7.44 -8.09 14.26
N LEU A 73 -7.64 -6.98 14.96
CA LEU A 73 -6.79 -5.79 14.87
C LEU A 73 -5.71 -5.75 15.95
N HIS A 74 -5.93 -6.43 17.09
CA HIS A 74 -4.94 -6.48 18.17
C HIS A 74 -3.60 -7.09 17.73
N GLY A 75 -3.63 -8.15 16.92
CA GLY A 75 -2.42 -8.75 16.36
C GLY A 75 -1.63 -7.76 15.48
N PHE A 76 -2.35 -6.98 14.65
CA PHE A 76 -1.74 -5.96 13.82
C PHE A 76 -1.13 -4.83 14.65
N VAL A 77 -1.84 -4.33 15.66
CA VAL A 77 -1.33 -3.28 16.56
C VAL A 77 -0.07 -3.74 17.30
N HIS A 78 -0.06 -4.98 17.79
CA HIS A 78 1.10 -5.55 18.47
C HIS A 78 2.34 -5.57 17.57
N ASP A 79 2.20 -6.02 16.32
CA ASP A 79 3.33 -6.03 15.38
C ASP A 79 3.72 -4.60 14.93
N LEU A 80 2.73 -3.71 14.75
CA LEU A 80 2.98 -2.30 14.44
C LEU A 80 3.77 -1.58 15.53
N GLU A 81 3.49 -1.87 16.81
CA GLU A 81 4.23 -1.32 17.94
C GLU A 81 5.68 -1.81 18.01
N LYS A 82 5.95 -3.07 17.64
CA LYS A 82 7.34 -3.57 17.54
C LYS A 82 8.15 -2.78 16.49
N ASP A 83 7.49 -2.40 15.41
CA ASP A 83 8.08 -1.65 14.29
C ASP A 83 7.85 -0.12 14.40
N ARG A 84 7.46 0.39 15.59
CA ARG A 84 7.06 1.80 15.80
C ARG A 84 8.02 2.82 15.20
N GLN A 85 9.32 2.64 15.41
CA GLN A 85 10.32 3.56 14.86
C GLN A 85 10.29 3.59 13.33
N ALA A 86 10.18 2.43 12.69
CA ALA A 86 10.10 2.34 11.23
C ALA A 86 8.82 2.96 10.70
N VAL A 87 7.70 2.79 11.40
CA VAL A 87 6.40 3.39 11.05
C VAL A 87 6.45 4.92 11.16
N GLN A 88 7.02 5.45 12.24
CA GLN A 88 7.21 6.90 12.41
C GLN A 88 8.12 7.48 11.32
N CYS A 89 9.26 6.83 11.04
CA CYS A 89 10.10 7.24 9.92
C CYS A 89 9.36 7.21 8.57
N GLY A 90 8.42 6.28 8.38
CA GLY A 90 7.56 6.21 7.20
C GLY A 90 6.55 7.35 7.09
N LEU A 91 6.19 8.00 8.21
CA LEU A 91 5.34 9.20 8.24
C LEU A 91 6.16 10.49 8.07
N ASP A 92 7.33 10.55 8.71
CA ASP A 92 8.18 11.75 8.69
C ASP A 92 8.95 11.96 7.38
N LEU A 93 9.39 10.86 6.75
CA LEU A 93 10.32 10.93 5.62
C LEU A 93 9.58 10.86 4.27
N PRO A 94 10.04 11.60 3.25
CA PRO A 94 9.45 11.56 1.92
C PRO A 94 9.82 10.29 1.13
N TYR A 95 10.43 9.29 1.77
CA TYR A 95 10.90 8.08 1.12
C TYR A 95 9.81 7.02 1.12
N SER A 96 9.60 6.36 -0.02
CA SER A 96 8.69 5.21 -0.11
C SER A 96 9.39 3.99 -0.70
N ASN A 97 8.96 2.81 -0.27
CA ASN A 97 9.42 1.55 -0.84
C ASN A 97 8.76 1.19 -2.19
N GLY A 98 7.92 2.07 -2.75
CA GLY A 98 7.10 1.75 -3.92
C GLY A 98 7.90 1.28 -5.14
N ALA A 99 9.04 1.93 -5.44
CA ALA A 99 9.90 1.51 -6.55
C ALA A 99 10.53 0.12 -6.30
N THR A 100 11.03 -0.11 -5.09
CA THR A 100 11.62 -1.39 -4.66
C THR A 100 10.59 -2.52 -4.70
N GLU A 101 9.39 -2.27 -4.19
CA GLU A 101 8.27 -3.22 -4.22
C GLU A 101 7.83 -3.54 -5.65
N GLY A 102 7.81 -2.54 -6.54
CA GLY A 102 7.54 -2.73 -7.96
C GLY A 102 8.54 -3.69 -8.62
N ILE A 103 9.83 -3.50 -8.37
CA ILE A 103 10.90 -4.38 -8.86
C ILE A 103 10.75 -5.80 -8.28
N ASN A 104 10.47 -5.90 -6.97
CA ASN A 104 10.24 -7.18 -6.31
C ASN A 104 9.03 -7.92 -6.90
N ASN A 105 7.94 -7.21 -7.18
CA ASN A 105 6.75 -7.78 -7.78
C ASN A 105 7.02 -8.26 -9.22
N LYS A 106 7.69 -7.45 -10.05
CA LYS A 106 8.12 -7.85 -11.41
C LYS A 106 8.98 -9.12 -11.35
N THR A 107 9.94 -9.16 -10.43
CA THR A 107 10.81 -10.32 -10.23
C THR A 107 10.05 -11.57 -9.82
N LYS A 108 9.13 -11.45 -8.84
CA LYS A 108 8.25 -12.55 -8.40
C LYS A 108 7.37 -13.05 -9.55
N LEU A 109 6.83 -12.15 -10.37
CA LEU A 109 6.02 -12.48 -11.54
C LEU A 109 6.83 -13.27 -12.58
N LEU A 110 8.02 -12.79 -12.95
CA LEU A 110 8.91 -13.49 -13.90
C LEU A 110 9.28 -14.89 -13.40
N LYS A 111 9.56 -15.05 -12.10
CA LYS A 111 9.79 -16.36 -11.48
C LYS A 111 8.54 -17.25 -11.58
N ARG A 112 7.34 -16.73 -11.27
CA ARG A 112 6.06 -17.47 -11.35
C ARG A 112 5.71 -17.91 -12.77
N GLN A 113 5.98 -17.09 -13.79
CA GLN A 113 5.77 -17.45 -15.20
C GLN A 113 6.58 -18.69 -15.62
N THR A 114 7.71 -18.95 -14.96
CA THR A 114 8.52 -20.16 -15.21
C THR A 114 8.12 -21.33 -14.31
N TYR A 115 7.10 -21.18 -13.47
CA TYR A 115 6.70 -22.14 -12.44
C TYR A 115 7.88 -22.63 -11.57
N GLY A 116 8.85 -21.75 -11.32
CA GLY A 116 10.07 -22.10 -10.58
C GLY A 116 11.06 -23.00 -11.34
N ARG A 117 10.82 -23.31 -12.62
CA ARG A 117 11.68 -24.18 -13.45
C ARG A 117 12.89 -23.45 -14.04
N ALA A 118 12.93 -22.12 -13.94
CA ALA A 118 14.11 -21.36 -14.33
C ALA A 118 15.14 -21.37 -13.20
N GLY A 119 16.31 -21.95 -13.48
CA GLY A 119 17.50 -21.76 -12.66
C GLY A 119 17.98 -20.31 -12.68
N PHE A 120 18.95 -19.98 -11.82
CA PHE A 120 19.43 -18.60 -11.63
C PHE A 120 19.86 -17.92 -12.94
N ALA A 121 20.61 -18.62 -13.80
CA ALA A 121 21.09 -18.07 -15.07
C ALA A 121 19.94 -17.58 -15.98
N LEU A 122 18.89 -18.40 -16.14
CA LEU A 122 17.73 -18.08 -16.95
C LEU A 122 16.88 -16.97 -16.32
N LEU A 123 16.72 -16.98 -15.00
CA LEU A 123 16.00 -15.91 -14.29
C LEU A 123 16.75 -14.57 -14.41
N ARG A 124 18.07 -14.56 -14.27
CA ARG A 124 18.93 -13.38 -14.44
C ARG A 124 18.80 -12.81 -15.85
N GLN A 125 18.86 -13.65 -16.89
CA GLN A 125 18.65 -13.21 -18.28
C GLN A 125 17.28 -12.58 -18.45
N ARG A 126 16.21 -13.18 -17.92
CA ARG A 126 14.86 -12.61 -18.01
C ARG A 126 14.72 -11.29 -17.27
N ILE A 127 15.38 -11.09 -16.13
CA ILE A 127 15.30 -9.84 -15.38
C ILE A 127 16.04 -8.71 -16.13
N LEU A 128 17.24 -8.99 -16.66
CA LEU A 128 18.08 -7.98 -17.30
C LEU A 128 17.63 -7.61 -18.72
N LEU A 129 16.89 -8.50 -19.38
CA LEU A 129 16.44 -8.32 -20.78
C LEU A 129 14.95 -7.93 -20.91
N ASN A 130 14.24 -7.68 -19.81
CA ASN A 130 12.82 -7.26 -19.78
C ASN A 130 12.63 -5.76 -19.61
#